data_AF-A0A849Q6Z6-F1
#
_entry.id   AF-A0A849Q6Z6-F1
#
_cell.length_a   1.000
_cell.length_b   1.000
_cell.length_c   1.000
_cell.angle_alpha   90.00
_cell.angle_beta   90.00
_cell.angle_gamma   90.00
#
_symmetry.space_group_name_H-M   'P 1'
#
loop_
_entity.id
_entity.type
_entity.pdbx_description
1 polymer ?
#
loop_
_entity_poly.entity_id
_entity_poly.type
_entity_poly.pdbx_seq_one_letter_code
_entity_poly.pdbx_strand_id
1 'polypeptide(L)'
;RSRIIGNGYEVLLDVTMPDDDLGRAKTVQFITQEIEMDRRIPHADRSAIQAIIKESGRRASVIDGQGNALTLRLRELGGLIRVAGDLAKVNGDDLITEKHVREGRKRALPAEEQIKERHGSYRAGLATDVTSAQRESAPYNYWNYQADDDKAGYR
;
A
#
# COMPACT_ATOMS: atom_id res chain seq x y z
N ARG A 1 -19.09 24.37 -19.92
CA ARG A 1 -18.45 24.19 -18.59
C ARG A 1 -19.47 24.15 -17.42
N SER A 2 -20.75 23.84 -17.63
CA SER A 2 -21.78 24.02 -16.57
C SER A 2 -22.86 22.93 -16.48
N ARG A 3 -22.70 21.75 -17.08
CA ARG A 3 -23.71 20.68 -16.96
C ARG A 3 -23.60 19.93 -15.63
N ILE A 4 -22.38 19.69 -15.15
CA ILE A 4 -22.09 19.02 -13.87
C ILE A 4 -22.46 19.95 -12.70
N ILE A 5 -22.03 21.22 -12.72
CA ILE A 5 -22.36 22.21 -11.68
C ILE A 5 -23.85 22.61 -11.70
N GLY A 6 -24.46 22.68 -12.89
CA GLY A 6 -25.82 23.21 -13.05
C GLY A 6 -26.96 22.22 -12.79
N ASN A 7 -26.71 20.90 -12.80
CA ASN A 7 -27.74 19.87 -12.60
C ASN A 7 -27.21 18.58 -11.93
N GLY A 8 -26.03 18.62 -11.31
CA GLY A 8 -25.36 17.46 -10.72
C GLY A 8 -24.82 17.74 -9.33
N TYR A 9 -24.20 16.72 -8.73
CA TYR A 9 -23.52 16.82 -7.44
C TYR A 9 -22.02 16.64 -7.65
N GLU A 10 -21.24 17.48 -6.99
CA GLU A 10 -19.81 17.27 -6.79
C GLU A 10 -19.62 16.74 -5.38
N VAL A 11 -18.96 15.58 -5.26
CA VAL A 11 -18.67 14.93 -3.98
C VAL A 11 -17.17 14.87 -3.80
N LEU A 12 -16.68 15.58 -2.80
CA LEU A 12 -15.33 15.40 -2.31
C LEU A 12 -15.34 14.19 -1.37
N LEU A 13 -14.56 13.16 -1.71
CA LEU A 13 -14.49 11.95 -0.90
C LEU A 13 -13.52 12.14 0.26
N ASP A 14 -13.95 11.69 1.44
CA ASP A 14 -13.07 11.61 2.59
C ASP A 14 -11.98 10.56 2.37
N VAL A 15 -10.78 10.84 2.90
CA VAL A 15 -9.63 9.94 2.84
C VAL A 15 -9.48 9.10 4.12
N THR A 16 -10.18 9.46 5.19
CA THR A 16 -10.17 8.76 6.47
C THR A 16 -11.55 8.79 7.13
N MET A 17 -11.78 7.90 8.10
CA MET A 17 -12.94 7.90 8.97
C MET A 17 -12.51 7.77 10.44
N PRO A 18 -13.35 8.09 11.43
CA PRO A 18 -13.01 7.94 12.85
C PRO A 18 -12.64 6.50 13.23
N ASP A 19 -11.65 6.33 14.12
CA ASP A 19 -11.35 5.05 14.76
C ASP A 19 -12.23 4.83 16.00
N ASP A 20 -13.53 4.65 15.77
CA ASP A 20 -14.53 4.26 16.77
C ASP A 20 -15.09 2.86 16.49
N ASP A 21 -16.01 2.37 17.34
CA ASP A 21 -16.59 1.03 17.20
C ASP A 21 -17.30 0.83 15.86
N LEU A 22 -17.95 1.87 15.32
CA LEU A 22 -18.64 1.82 14.04
C LEU A 22 -17.64 1.78 12.88
N GLY A 23 -16.59 2.60 12.91
CA GLY A 23 -15.50 2.62 11.93
C GLY A 23 -14.75 1.29 11.89
N ARG A 24 -14.47 0.72 13.07
CA ARG A 24 -13.89 -0.62 13.18
C ARG A 24 -14.82 -1.69 12.62
N ALA A 25 -16.12 -1.66 12.97
CA ALA A 25 -17.10 -2.60 12.42
C ALA A 25 -17.20 -2.52 10.89
N LYS A 26 -17.19 -1.31 10.31
CA LYS A 26 -17.15 -1.10 8.85
C LYS A 26 -15.88 -1.63 8.22
N THR A 27 -14.73 -1.48 8.89
CA THR A 27 -13.45 -2.03 8.43
C THR A 27 -13.48 -3.56 8.45
N VAL A 28 -14.04 -4.17 9.50
CA VAL A 28 -14.25 -5.63 9.55
C VAL A 28 -15.15 -6.09 8.41
N GLN A 29 -16.28 -5.41 8.18
CA GLN A 29 -17.17 -5.70 7.06
C GLN A 29 -16.44 -5.63 5.72
N PHE A 30 -15.63 -4.58 5.50
CA PHE A 30 -14.80 -4.45 4.31
C PHE A 30 -13.83 -5.62 4.15
N ILE A 31 -13.14 -6.04 5.23
CA ILE A 31 -12.23 -7.19 5.20
C ILE A 31 -12.97 -8.45 4.76
N THR A 32 -14.13 -8.72 5.34
CA THR A 32 -14.96 -9.88 4.96
C THR A 32 -15.39 -9.80 3.50
N GLN A 33 -15.86 -8.63 3.05
CA GLN A 33 -16.28 -8.42 1.66
C GLN A 33 -15.13 -8.67 0.67
N GLU A 34 -13.92 -8.17 0.94
CA GLU A 34 -12.75 -8.40 0.08
C GLU A 34 -12.42 -9.89 -0.06
N ILE A 35 -12.46 -10.64 1.05
CA ILE A 35 -12.22 -12.09 1.05
C ILE A 35 -13.29 -12.83 0.25
N GLU A 36 -14.57 -12.51 0.49
CA GLU A 36 -15.71 -13.11 -0.20
C GLU A 36 -15.73 -12.81 -1.72
N MET A 37 -15.32 -11.60 -2.11
CA MET A 37 -15.23 -11.22 -3.52
C MET A 37 -14.07 -11.92 -4.24
N ASP A 38 -12.92 -12.11 -3.57
CA ASP A 38 -11.76 -12.77 -4.16
C ASP A 38 -12.00 -14.28 -4.41
N ARG A 39 -12.67 -14.96 -3.46
CA ARG A 39 -13.03 -16.39 -3.49
C ARG A 39 -11.87 -17.38 -3.56
N ARG A 40 -10.60 -16.94 -3.61
CA ARG A 40 -9.43 -17.83 -3.75
C ARG A 40 -8.58 -17.91 -2.49
N ILE A 41 -8.73 -16.94 -1.60
CA ILE A 41 -8.00 -16.81 -0.34
C ILE A 41 -8.86 -17.29 0.84
N PRO A 42 -8.24 -17.85 1.90
CA PRO A 42 -8.98 -18.30 3.08
C PRO A 42 -9.57 -17.13 3.89
N HIS A 43 -10.47 -17.43 4.81
CA HIS A 43 -10.97 -16.44 5.77
C HIS A 43 -9.87 -15.97 6.73
N ALA A 44 -10.09 -14.80 7.34
CA ALA A 44 -9.18 -14.23 8.33
C ALA A 44 -9.61 -14.59 9.76
N ASP A 45 -8.64 -14.92 10.60
CA ASP A 45 -8.86 -15.06 12.03
C ASP A 45 -8.91 -13.69 12.73
N ARG A 46 -9.20 -13.70 14.05
CA ARG A 46 -9.25 -12.47 14.84
C ARG A 46 -7.91 -11.72 14.85
N SER A 47 -6.78 -12.42 14.80
CA SER A 47 -5.44 -11.81 14.84
C SER A 47 -5.15 -11.03 13.55
N ALA A 48 -5.49 -11.59 12.39
CA ALA A 48 -5.38 -10.94 11.10
C ALA A 48 -6.29 -9.71 11.01
N ILE A 49 -7.54 -9.83 11.44
CA ILE A 49 -8.50 -8.70 11.43
C ILE A 49 -7.95 -7.54 12.28
N GLN A 50 -7.47 -7.82 13.50
CA GLN A 50 -6.87 -6.80 14.37
C GLN A 50 -5.62 -6.17 13.74
N ALA A 51 -4.76 -6.97 13.11
CA ALA A 51 -3.58 -6.50 12.42
C ALA A 51 -3.92 -5.57 11.24
N ILE A 52 -4.98 -5.89 10.48
CA ILE A 52 -5.44 -5.07 9.35
C ILE A 52 -6.06 -3.75 9.86
N ILE A 53 -6.85 -3.77 10.93
CA ILE A 53 -7.39 -2.53 11.55
C ILE A 53 -6.25 -1.63 12.03
N LYS A 54 -5.25 -2.21 12.71
CA LYS A 54 -4.05 -1.48 13.15
C LYS A 54 -3.28 -0.87 11.98
N GLU A 55 -3.16 -1.60 10.87
CA GLU A 55 -2.54 -1.09 9.65
C GLU A 55 -3.37 0.02 8.99
N SER A 56 -4.71 -0.09 9.00
CA SER A 56 -5.60 0.96 8.54
C SER A 56 -5.38 2.27 9.31
N GLY A 57 -5.28 2.20 10.64
CA GLY A 57 -4.97 3.35 11.48
C GLY A 57 -3.56 3.90 11.25
N ARG A 58 -2.56 3.01 11.07
CA ARG A 58 -1.20 3.43 10.73
C ARG A 58 -1.16 4.21 9.41
N ARG A 59 -1.90 3.76 8.39
CA ARG A 59 -1.97 4.43 7.08
C ARG A 59 -2.63 5.80 7.17
N ALA A 60 -3.74 5.92 7.89
CA ALA A 60 -4.38 7.21 8.15
C ALA A 60 -3.40 8.22 8.80
N SER A 61 -2.61 7.75 9.77
CA SER A 61 -1.62 8.60 10.45
C SER A 61 -0.42 8.96 9.56
N VAL A 62 0.16 7.99 8.84
CA VAL A 62 1.41 8.19 8.08
C VAL A 62 1.18 8.87 6.73
N ILE A 63 0.08 8.54 6.04
CA ILE A 63 -0.21 9.03 4.68
C ILE A 63 -1.04 10.31 4.74
N ASP A 64 -2.08 10.33 5.57
CA ASP A 64 -3.07 11.42 5.59
C ASP A 64 -2.87 12.36 6.78
N GLY A 65 -1.90 12.07 7.67
CA GLY A 65 -1.59 12.89 8.84
C GLY A 65 -2.69 12.91 9.91
N GLN A 66 -3.63 11.96 9.87
CA GLN A 66 -4.79 11.92 10.77
C GLN A 66 -4.58 10.87 11.88
N GLY A 67 -4.50 11.33 13.12
CA GLY A 67 -4.51 10.46 14.30
C GLY A 67 -5.92 10.01 14.67
N ASN A 68 -6.05 8.87 15.38
CA ASN A 68 -7.34 8.30 15.81
C ASN A 68 -8.35 8.13 14.66
N ALA A 69 -7.83 7.81 13.47
CA ALA A 69 -8.60 7.63 12.25
C ALA A 69 -8.20 6.32 11.55
N LEU A 70 -9.08 5.82 10.69
CA LEU A 70 -8.89 4.65 9.84
C LEU A 70 -8.89 5.11 8.38
N THR A 71 -8.05 4.52 7.53
CA THR A 71 -7.92 4.96 6.13
C THR A 71 -9.13 4.52 5.29
N LEU A 72 -9.58 5.40 4.40
CA LEU A 72 -10.55 5.10 3.35
C LEU A 72 -9.88 4.81 1.99
N ARG A 73 -8.54 4.67 1.97
CA ARG A 73 -7.77 4.18 0.81
C ARG A 73 -7.92 2.67 0.66
N LEU A 74 -9.17 2.23 0.54
CA LEU A 74 -9.57 0.82 0.62
C LEU A 74 -8.91 -0.06 -0.45
N ARG A 75 -8.59 0.49 -1.63
CA ARG A 75 -7.89 -0.26 -2.68
C ARG A 75 -6.52 -0.78 -2.20
N GLU A 76 -5.76 0.06 -1.51
CA GLU A 76 -4.43 -0.31 -1.01
C GLU A 76 -4.55 -1.26 0.18
N LEU A 77 -5.60 -1.11 1.00
CA LEU A 77 -5.86 -1.98 2.14
C LEU A 77 -6.33 -3.37 1.65
N GLY A 78 -7.19 -3.43 0.65
CA GLY A 78 -7.62 -4.66 -0.03
C GLY A 78 -6.47 -5.37 -0.75
N GLY A 79 -5.50 -4.62 -1.29
CA GLY A 79 -4.25 -5.19 -1.79
C GLY A 79 -3.46 -5.95 -0.72
N LEU A 80 -3.35 -5.40 0.48
CA LEU A 80 -2.73 -6.09 1.61
C LEU A 80 -3.48 -7.36 2.00
N ILE A 81 -4.82 -7.31 2.05
CA ILE A 81 -5.67 -8.46 2.40
C ILE A 81 -5.43 -9.61 1.41
N ARG A 82 -5.42 -9.31 0.11
CA ARG A 82 -5.17 -10.31 -0.94
C ARG A 82 -3.77 -10.93 -0.84
N VAL A 83 -2.74 -10.10 -0.67
CA VAL A 83 -1.36 -10.58 -0.50
C VAL A 83 -1.23 -11.46 0.76
N ALA A 84 -1.89 -11.10 1.86
CA ALA A 84 -1.91 -11.91 3.08
C ALA A 84 -2.66 -13.25 2.86
N GLY A 85 -3.74 -13.23 2.08
CA GLY A 85 -4.47 -14.43 1.68
C GLY A 85 -3.66 -15.37 0.80
N ASP A 86 -2.97 -14.83 -0.21
CA ASP A 86 -2.06 -15.59 -1.07
C ASP A 86 -0.94 -16.23 -0.26
N LEU A 87 -0.40 -15.48 0.72
CA LEU A 87 0.60 -15.99 1.66
C LEU A 87 0.10 -17.17 2.48
N ALA A 88 -1.11 -17.07 3.04
CA ALA A 88 -1.72 -18.17 3.78
C ALA A 88 -1.85 -19.41 2.91
N LYS A 89 -2.31 -19.23 1.66
CA LYS A 89 -2.47 -20.33 0.70
C LYS A 89 -1.15 -20.98 0.31
N VAL A 90 -0.10 -20.18 0.08
CA VAL A 90 1.25 -20.68 -0.22
C VAL A 90 1.84 -21.45 0.96
N ASN A 91 1.55 -21.01 2.19
CA ASN A 91 1.99 -21.70 3.41
C ASN A 91 1.16 -22.96 3.72
N GLY A 92 0.01 -23.14 3.07
CA GLY A 92 -0.92 -24.24 3.36
C GLY A 92 -1.75 -24.02 4.62
N ASP A 93 -1.91 -22.77 5.07
CA ASP A 93 -2.66 -22.43 6.27
C ASP A 93 -4.16 -22.26 5.97
N ASP A 94 -5.02 -22.78 6.86
CA ASP A 94 -6.48 -22.74 6.69
C ASP A 94 -7.09 -21.34 6.84
N LEU A 95 -6.40 -20.45 7.57
CA LEU A 95 -6.85 -19.09 7.86
C LEU A 95 -5.71 -18.08 7.67
N ILE A 96 -6.08 -16.85 7.30
CA ILE A 96 -5.19 -15.70 7.35
C ILE A 96 -4.97 -15.35 8.82
N THR A 97 -3.70 -15.23 9.23
CA THR A 97 -3.28 -14.87 10.59
C THR A 97 -2.48 -13.57 10.56
N GLU A 98 -2.19 -12.99 11.73
CA GLU A 98 -1.35 -11.79 11.85
C GLU A 98 0.02 -11.94 11.16
N LYS A 99 0.60 -13.16 11.16
CA LYS A 99 1.87 -13.43 10.47
C LYS A 99 1.79 -13.07 8.99
N HIS A 100 0.72 -13.49 8.32
CA HIS A 100 0.51 -13.24 6.89
C HIS A 100 0.31 -11.76 6.60
N VAL A 101 -0.43 -11.04 7.46
CA VAL A 101 -0.62 -9.59 7.32
C VAL A 101 0.70 -8.85 7.48
N ARG A 102 1.52 -9.22 8.47
CA ARG A 102 2.83 -8.62 8.72
C ARG A 102 3.81 -8.85 7.57
N GLU A 103 3.82 -10.05 7.01
CA GLU A 103 4.64 -10.39 5.83
C GLU A 103 4.13 -9.69 4.57
N GLY A 104 2.81 -9.69 4.37
CA GLY A 104 2.16 -9.03 3.25
C GLY A 104 2.41 -7.53 3.23
N ARG A 105 2.48 -6.87 4.40
CA ARG A 105 2.79 -5.44 4.49
C ARG A 105 4.11 -5.06 3.82
N LYS A 106 5.13 -5.92 3.89
CA LYS A 106 6.43 -5.67 3.24
C LYS A 106 6.33 -5.77 1.71
N ARG A 107 5.40 -6.58 1.20
CA ARG A 107 5.22 -6.82 -0.24
C ARG A 107 4.15 -5.94 -0.87
N ALA A 108 3.26 -5.37 -0.06
CA ALA A 108 2.16 -4.52 -0.49
C ALA A 108 2.55 -3.02 -0.57
N LEU A 109 3.84 -2.70 -0.46
CA LEU A 109 4.34 -1.33 -0.66
C LEU A 109 4.20 -0.93 -2.14
N PRO A 110 3.96 0.35 -2.46
CA PRO A 110 4.06 0.85 -3.83
C PRO A 110 5.41 0.52 -4.47
N ALA A 111 5.44 0.39 -5.80
CA ALA A 111 6.67 0.04 -6.53
C ALA A 111 7.82 1.01 -6.23
N GLU A 112 7.51 2.30 -6.11
CA GLU A 112 8.46 3.35 -5.78
C GLU A 112 9.08 3.16 -4.38
N GLU A 113 8.29 2.75 -3.40
CA GLU A 113 8.79 2.45 -2.05
C GLU A 113 9.61 1.16 -2.03
N GLN A 114 9.19 0.13 -2.78
CA GLN A 114 9.97 -1.10 -2.92
C GLN A 114 11.34 -0.84 -3.56
N ILE A 115 11.40 0.02 -4.57
CA ILE A 115 12.64 0.43 -5.24
C ILE A 115 13.54 1.19 -4.26
N LYS A 116 12.98 2.11 -3.47
CA LYS A 116 13.73 2.83 -2.44
C LYS A 116 14.27 1.89 -1.37
N GLU A 117 13.49 0.93 -0.88
CA GLU A 117 13.99 -0.05 0.10
C GLU A 117 15.13 -0.91 -0.46
N ARG A 118 15.07 -1.28 -1.74
CA ARG A 118 16.09 -2.14 -2.39
C ARG A 118 17.36 -1.38 -2.81
N HIS A 119 17.22 -0.16 -3.31
CA HIS A 119 18.31 0.59 -3.95
C HIS A 119 18.65 1.92 -3.26
N GLY A 120 18.02 2.22 -2.11
CA GLY A 120 18.18 3.47 -1.37
C GLY A 120 17.39 4.63 -1.97
N SER A 121 17.42 4.80 -3.29
CA SER A 121 16.67 5.85 -4.00
C SER A 121 16.01 5.32 -5.28
N TYR A 122 14.91 5.97 -5.70
CA TYR A 122 14.22 5.63 -6.94
C TYR A 122 15.14 5.76 -8.17
N ARG A 123 16.01 6.76 -8.17
CA ARG A 123 16.96 7.03 -9.27
C ARG A 123 18.05 5.98 -9.34
N ALA A 124 18.58 5.53 -8.19
CA ALA A 124 19.55 4.45 -8.12
C ALA A 124 18.96 3.12 -8.59
N GLY A 125 17.69 2.84 -8.26
CA GLY A 125 16.98 1.66 -8.75
C GLY A 125 16.80 1.68 -10.26
N LEU A 126 16.32 2.80 -10.81
CA LEU A 126 16.21 2.97 -12.25
C LEU A 126 17.54 2.76 -12.95
N ALA A 127 18.64 3.34 -12.44
CA ALA A 127 19.97 3.20 -13.02
C ALA A 127 20.50 1.76 -12.99
N THR A 128 20.11 0.96 -12.00
CA THR A 128 20.52 -0.44 -11.84
C THR A 128 19.78 -1.37 -12.80
N ASP A 129 18.47 -1.12 -13.03
CA ASP A 129 17.61 -1.95 -13.87
C ASP A 129 17.70 -1.64 -15.38
N VAL A 130 18.46 -0.60 -15.77
CA VAL A 130 18.73 -0.32 -17.19
C VAL A 130 19.66 -1.37 -17.78
N THR A 131 19.18 -2.07 -18.79
CA THR A 131 20.00 -3.01 -19.56
C THR A 131 21.14 -2.29 -20.30
N SER A 132 22.24 -3.01 -20.58
CA SER A 132 23.39 -2.45 -21.32
C SER A 132 22.98 -1.81 -22.65
N ALA A 133 22.04 -2.42 -23.38
CA ALA A 133 21.49 -1.91 -24.62
C ALA A 133 20.73 -0.57 -24.46
N GLN A 134 20.00 -0.39 -23.36
CA GLN A 134 19.29 0.87 -23.07
C GLN A 134 20.26 1.98 -22.61
N ARG A 135 21.37 1.63 -21.95
CA ARG A 135 22.45 2.59 -21.64
C ARG A 135 23.15 3.08 -22.91
N GLU A 136 23.36 2.21 -23.88
CA GLU A 136 23.95 2.56 -25.18
C GLU A 136 23.04 3.46 -26.04
N SER A 137 21.72 3.29 -25.94
CA SER A 137 20.74 4.10 -26.69
C SER A 137 20.55 5.51 -26.12
N ALA A 138 20.92 5.78 -24.86
CA ALA A 138 20.73 7.08 -24.22
C ALA A 138 21.90 7.43 -23.26
N PRO A 139 23.13 7.59 -23.78
CA PRO A 139 24.33 7.76 -22.96
C PRO A 139 24.29 9.03 -22.09
N TYR A 140 23.60 10.08 -22.52
CA TYR A 140 23.53 11.36 -21.81
C TYR A 140 22.65 11.34 -20.54
N ASN A 141 21.74 10.38 -20.41
CA ASN A 141 20.82 10.32 -19.25
C ASN A 141 21.50 9.77 -17.98
N TYR A 142 22.67 9.14 -18.13
CA TYR A 142 23.38 8.43 -17.05
C TYR A 142 24.81 8.94 -16.85
N TRP A 143 25.23 9.97 -17.58
CA TRP A 143 26.61 10.48 -17.58
C TRP A 143 26.98 11.26 -16.30
N ASN A 144 25.99 11.82 -15.59
CA ASN A 144 26.20 12.59 -14.35
C ASN A 144 25.94 11.75 -13.09
N TYR A 145 26.31 10.48 -13.08
CA TYR A 145 26.11 9.62 -11.90
C TYR A 145 27.42 9.39 -11.15
N GLN A 146 27.58 10.06 -10.00
CA GLN A 146 28.51 9.64 -8.95
C GLN A 146 27.69 8.94 -7.86
N ALA A 147 28.06 7.70 -7.53
CA ALA A 147 27.37 6.88 -6.54
C ALA A 147 27.49 7.41 -5.10
N ASP A 148 28.27 8.47 -4.87
CA ASP A 148 28.58 9.06 -3.56
C ASP A 148 27.84 10.39 -3.26
N ASP A 149 27.00 10.90 -4.18
CA ASP A 149 26.46 12.27 -4.09
C ASP A 149 25.26 12.44 -3.14
N ASP A 150 24.80 11.37 -2.48
CA ASP A 150 23.73 11.42 -1.46
C ASP A 150 24.27 11.60 -0.01
N LYS A 151 25.45 12.20 0.16
CA LYS A 151 25.89 12.67 1.49
C LYS A 151 25.43 14.10 1.75
N ALA A 152 24.26 14.19 2.39
CA ALA A 152 23.78 15.30 3.22
C ALA A 152 23.82 16.72 2.59
N GLY A 153 22.72 17.11 1.96
CA GLY A 153 22.44 18.52 1.64
C GLY A 153 21.78 19.25 2.82
N TYR A 154 22.56 20.16 3.43
CA TYR A 154 22.25 21.28 4.34
C TYR A 154 21.41 21.02 5.61
N ARG A 155 22.04 21.27 6.77
CA ARG A 155 21.41 21.50 8.08
C ARG A 155 20.67 22.84 8.10
#